data_AF-A0A496VVU4-F1
#
_entry.id   AF-A0A496VVU4-F1
#
_cell.length_a   1.000
_cell.length_b   1.000
_cell.length_c   1.000
_cell.angle_alpha   90.00
_cell.angle_beta   90.00
_cell.angle_gamma   90.00
#
_symmetry.space_group_name_H-M   'P 1'
#
loop_
_entity.id
_entity.type
_entity.pdbx_description
1 polymer ?
#
loop_
_entity_poly.entity_id
_entity_poly.type
_entity_poly.pdbx_seq_one_letter_code
_entity_poly.pdbx_strand_id
1 'polypeptide(L)'
;MIALCHLPNKLTNMKKLALFLVILTLSFTYKDVFSSTFDTNIESLRAVAEQGNTAAQFQLGTAYYTGQGVSKNYQEAIKWYRKAAIKGLAIAQHNFGLMYSRGEGIPQDYEKAAYWYRKAAEQGDSHAQNNLGSLYKRGQGVSQDDKEANKWYQKAAEQECVIAQYNLGLAYSRGEGVPKDHQKAIKWFSEAAEQEHAEAKKELTNQKQMLIRSVENRPFDEPTMIPVQDPLQTLPSHSLENRPKLEATDIPAQSKPLVNTVKVIQGKYYLALYYARKADKSLINQLASFLKDLGYTVDKINRVKIPKNYRSQWDIRYFYDRKAANVLRTHFKEFLEHTDAWNDVKIKLKNFSFMLNSKRKIRKGRIEMWILNKP
;
A
#
# COMPACT_ATOMS: atom_id res chain seq x y z
N MET A 1 24.25 10.48 -26.51
CA MET A 1 24.39 11.09 -27.85
C MET A 1 23.08 11.22 -28.64
N ILE A 2 21.91 10.76 -28.15
CA ILE A 2 20.65 10.83 -28.96
C ILE A 2 19.68 11.93 -28.49
N ALA A 3 19.90 12.57 -27.34
CA ALA A 3 19.02 13.62 -26.81
C ALA A 3 19.44 15.05 -27.21
N LEU A 4 19.74 15.30 -28.50
CA LEU A 4 20.08 16.66 -28.98
C LEU A 4 19.18 17.19 -30.11
N CYS A 5 18.24 16.40 -30.64
CA CYS A 5 17.51 16.81 -31.84
C CYS A 5 16.26 17.67 -31.62
N HIS A 6 15.77 17.88 -30.40
CA HIS A 6 14.53 18.66 -30.17
C HIS A 6 14.71 19.73 -29.08
N LEU A 7 15.58 20.71 -29.32
CA LEU A 7 15.57 21.97 -28.59
C LEU A 7 14.89 23.07 -29.43
N PRO A 8 14.05 23.93 -28.83
CA PRO A 8 13.32 24.98 -29.55
C PRO A 8 14.26 25.89 -30.34
N ASN A 9 13.86 26.21 -31.57
CA ASN A 9 14.65 26.87 -32.63
C ASN A 9 15.04 28.34 -32.34
N LYS A 10 14.84 28.85 -31.12
CA LYS A 10 15.08 30.26 -30.74
C LYS A 10 16.38 30.51 -29.96
N LEU A 11 17.20 29.49 -29.72
CA LEU A 11 18.48 29.62 -28.99
C LEU A 11 19.66 29.67 -29.97
N THR A 12 20.49 30.72 -29.86
CA THR A 12 21.76 30.85 -30.60
C THR A 12 22.72 29.72 -30.24
N ASN A 13 23.61 29.32 -31.16
CA ASN A 13 24.52 28.17 -31.00
C ASN A 13 25.35 28.20 -29.70
N MET A 14 25.75 29.39 -29.23
CA MET A 14 26.45 29.52 -27.94
C MET A 14 25.57 29.17 -26.72
N LYS A 15 24.28 29.48 -26.75
CA LYS A 15 23.35 29.15 -25.66
C LYS A 15 23.03 27.65 -25.61
N LYS A 16 22.99 26.97 -26.77
CA LYS A 16 22.87 25.51 -26.85
C LYS A 16 24.11 24.81 -26.30
N LEU A 17 25.30 25.32 -26.60
CA LEU A 17 26.57 24.81 -26.07
C LEU A 17 26.67 25.00 -24.54
N ALA A 18 26.26 26.18 -24.04
CA ALA A 18 26.22 26.45 -22.61
C ALA A 18 25.21 25.53 -21.87
N LEU A 19 24.02 25.34 -22.43
CA LEU A 19 23.03 24.42 -21.86
C LEU A 19 23.50 22.96 -21.90
N PHE A 20 24.18 22.55 -22.98
CA PHE A 20 24.79 21.23 -23.08
C PHE A 20 25.89 21.02 -22.04
N LEU A 21 26.75 22.02 -21.81
CA LEU A 21 27.76 21.97 -20.75
C LEU A 21 27.14 21.96 -19.35
N VAL A 22 26.04 22.69 -19.13
CA VAL A 22 25.27 22.66 -17.87
C VAL A 22 24.61 21.29 -17.66
N ILE A 23 24.03 20.68 -18.70
CA ILE A 23 23.46 19.33 -18.62
C ILE A 23 24.55 18.28 -18.44
N LEU A 24 25.70 18.42 -19.12
CA LEU A 24 26.84 17.51 -18.99
C LEU A 24 27.45 17.59 -17.58
N THR A 25 27.60 18.80 -17.03
CA THR A 25 28.07 19.01 -15.64
C THR A 25 27.02 18.58 -14.62
N LEU A 26 25.73 18.79 -14.86
CA LEU A 26 24.64 18.22 -14.06
C LEU A 26 24.61 16.70 -14.15
N SER A 27 24.92 16.11 -15.29
CA SER A 27 24.98 14.64 -15.48
C SER A 27 26.20 14.05 -14.79
N PHE A 28 27.34 14.73 -14.83
CA PHE A 28 28.57 14.33 -14.14
C PHE A 28 28.40 14.47 -12.63
N THR A 29 27.86 15.60 -12.16
CA THR A 29 27.54 15.79 -10.74
C THR A 29 26.41 14.89 -10.24
N TYR A 30 25.39 14.54 -11.04
CA TYR A 30 24.39 13.53 -10.64
C TYR A 30 24.98 12.11 -10.62
N LYS A 31 25.89 11.77 -11.54
CA LYS A 31 26.56 10.47 -11.53
C LYS A 31 27.48 10.33 -10.32
N ASP A 32 28.11 11.42 -9.89
CA ASP A 32 28.96 11.47 -8.69
C ASP A 32 28.15 11.59 -7.39
N VAL A 33 27.02 12.30 -7.37
CA VAL A 33 26.12 12.39 -6.19
C VAL A 33 25.31 11.10 -5.98
N PHE A 34 25.00 10.34 -7.04
CA PHE A 34 24.29 9.06 -6.90
C PHE A 34 25.24 7.85 -6.73
N SER A 35 26.52 7.97 -7.11
CA SER A 35 27.53 6.92 -6.85
C SER A 35 28.25 7.09 -5.50
N SER A 36 28.25 8.29 -4.91
CA SER A 36 29.03 8.59 -3.68
C SER A 36 28.37 8.24 -2.34
N THR A 37 27.29 7.47 -2.30
CA THR A 37 26.74 6.93 -1.03
C THR A 37 27.02 5.46 -0.78
N PHE A 38 27.74 4.76 -1.66
CA PHE A 38 27.85 3.30 -1.62
C PHE A 38 29.23 2.72 -1.28
N ASP A 39 30.01 3.43 -0.47
CA ASP A 39 30.93 2.77 0.47
C ASP A 39 30.35 2.83 1.90
N THR A 40 29.05 2.54 2.04
CA THR A 40 28.52 2.17 3.35
C THR A 40 29.20 0.87 3.77
N ASN A 41 30.21 0.99 4.63
CA ASN A 41 30.73 -0.15 5.38
C ASN A 41 29.52 -0.88 5.99
N ILE A 42 29.23 -2.08 5.48
CA ILE A 42 28.06 -2.87 5.87
C ILE A 42 28.05 -3.13 7.38
N GLU A 43 29.21 -3.23 8.01
CA GLU A 43 29.29 -3.42 9.46
C GLU A 43 28.85 -2.17 10.23
N SER A 44 29.20 -0.98 9.74
CA SER A 44 28.68 0.28 10.29
C SER A 44 27.15 0.38 10.10
N LEU A 45 26.67 0.03 8.90
CA LEU A 45 25.22 0.00 8.60
C LEU A 45 24.47 -0.99 9.52
N ARG A 46 25.06 -2.17 9.76
CA ARG A 46 24.53 -3.18 10.67
C ARG A 46 24.41 -2.64 12.08
N ALA A 47 25.46 -2.01 12.62
CA ALA A 47 25.43 -1.44 13.96
C ALA A 47 24.27 -0.43 14.12
N VAL A 48 24.06 0.45 13.12
CA VAL A 48 22.97 1.43 13.13
C VAL A 48 21.59 0.77 12.99
N ALA A 49 21.48 -0.27 12.15
CA ALA A 49 20.25 -1.05 12.01
C ALA A 49 19.88 -1.82 13.28
N GLU A 50 20.88 -2.33 14.01
CA GLU A 50 20.72 -3.04 15.30
C GLU A 50 20.27 -2.10 16.42
N GLN A 51 20.73 -0.85 16.41
CA GLN A 51 20.23 0.21 17.29
C GLN A 51 18.79 0.63 17.01
N GLY A 52 18.18 0.09 15.95
CA GLY A 52 16.76 0.30 15.66
C GLY A 52 16.47 1.40 14.65
N ASN A 53 17.48 1.96 13.97
CA ASN A 53 17.21 2.94 12.92
C ASN A 53 16.46 2.28 11.75
N THR A 54 15.23 2.74 11.49
CA THR A 54 14.33 2.14 10.50
C THR A 54 14.87 2.22 9.06
N ALA A 55 15.53 3.33 8.70
CA ALA A 55 16.10 3.51 7.36
C ALA A 55 17.31 2.58 7.15
N ALA A 56 18.19 2.46 8.14
CA ALA A 56 19.32 1.53 8.10
C ALA A 56 18.85 0.07 8.04
N GLN A 57 17.79 -0.29 8.78
CA GLN A 57 17.17 -1.61 8.67
C GLN A 57 16.67 -1.87 7.26
N PHE A 58 16.01 -0.91 6.63
CA PHE A 58 15.59 -1.06 5.23
C PHE A 58 16.79 -1.21 4.28
N GLN A 59 17.79 -0.33 4.37
CA GLN A 59 18.99 -0.37 3.53
C GLN A 59 19.75 -1.68 3.66
N LEU A 60 19.89 -2.20 4.88
CA LEU A 60 20.54 -3.49 5.11
C LEU A 60 19.72 -4.65 4.53
N GLY A 61 18.39 -4.58 4.62
CA GLY A 61 17.49 -5.50 3.93
C GLY A 61 17.70 -5.48 2.42
N THR A 62 17.81 -4.29 1.83
CA THR A 62 18.10 -4.10 0.41
C THR A 62 19.46 -4.65 0.01
N ALA A 63 20.50 -4.37 0.79
CA ALA A 63 21.85 -4.90 0.56
C ALA A 63 21.86 -6.43 0.49
N TYR A 64 21.17 -7.10 1.43
CA TYR A 64 21.02 -8.55 1.41
C TYR A 64 20.13 -9.06 0.27
N TYR A 65 19.11 -8.30 -0.13
CA TYR A 65 18.23 -8.67 -1.24
C TYR A 65 18.94 -8.61 -2.59
N THR A 66 19.72 -7.56 -2.83
CA THR A 66 20.43 -7.32 -4.10
C THR A 66 21.81 -7.97 -4.15
N GLY A 67 22.43 -8.23 -2.99
CA GLY A 67 23.83 -8.65 -2.89
C GLY A 67 24.82 -7.48 -3.00
N GLN A 68 24.38 -6.24 -2.72
CA GLN A 68 25.24 -5.06 -2.77
C GLN A 68 26.04 -4.95 -1.46
N GLY A 69 27.38 -5.03 -1.55
CA GLY A 69 28.28 -4.96 -0.39
C GLY A 69 28.27 -6.20 0.53
N VAL A 70 27.33 -7.15 0.32
CA VAL A 70 27.22 -8.42 1.04
C VAL A 70 26.83 -9.56 0.10
N SER A 71 27.09 -10.80 0.48
CA SER A 71 26.51 -11.95 -0.22
C SER A 71 24.98 -11.90 -0.14
N LYS A 72 24.33 -12.06 -1.30
CA LYS A 72 22.87 -12.09 -1.42
C LYS A 72 22.28 -13.17 -0.50
N ASN A 73 21.32 -12.78 0.34
CA ASN A 73 20.68 -13.66 1.32
C ASN A 73 19.25 -13.19 1.61
N TYR A 74 18.26 -13.92 1.08
CA TYR A 74 16.86 -13.55 1.26
C TYR A 74 16.36 -13.68 2.72
N GLN A 75 16.91 -14.60 3.52
CA GLN A 75 16.51 -14.74 4.93
C GLN A 75 16.90 -13.50 5.74
N GLU A 76 18.10 -12.98 5.54
CA GLU A 76 18.52 -11.73 6.19
C GLU A 76 17.75 -10.53 5.62
N ALA A 77 17.50 -10.48 4.31
CA ALA A 77 16.66 -9.43 3.72
C ALA A 77 15.26 -9.39 4.37
N ILE A 78 14.61 -10.54 4.51
CA ILE A 78 13.30 -10.69 5.18
C ILE A 78 13.35 -10.15 6.60
N LYS A 79 14.34 -10.57 7.39
CA LYS A 79 14.50 -10.15 8.78
C LYS A 79 14.60 -8.63 8.91
N TRP A 80 15.38 -7.99 8.04
CA TRP A 80 15.61 -6.54 8.09
C TRP A 80 14.45 -5.74 7.53
N TYR A 81 13.88 -6.15 6.38
CA TYR A 81 12.66 -5.55 5.85
C TYR A 81 11.50 -5.69 6.83
N ARG A 82 11.31 -6.84 7.48
CA ARG A 82 10.28 -7.03 8.50
C ARG A 82 10.43 -6.05 9.66
N LYS A 83 11.64 -5.86 10.19
CA LYS A 83 11.88 -4.90 11.27
C LYS A 83 11.49 -3.48 10.87
N ALA A 84 11.87 -3.05 9.66
CA ALA A 84 11.52 -1.73 9.15
C ALA A 84 10.01 -1.59 8.84
N ALA A 85 9.39 -2.63 8.29
CA ALA A 85 7.98 -2.68 7.93
C ALA A 85 7.05 -2.59 9.16
N ILE A 86 7.41 -3.27 10.25
CA ILE A 86 6.68 -3.20 11.53
C ILE A 86 6.71 -1.78 12.11
N LYS A 87 7.81 -1.05 11.90
CA LYS A 87 7.95 0.36 12.29
C LYS A 87 7.23 1.35 11.37
N GLY A 88 6.52 0.85 10.37
CA GLY A 88 5.65 1.68 9.52
C GLY A 88 6.30 2.18 8.24
N LEU A 89 7.56 1.86 7.94
CA LEU A 89 8.20 2.37 6.72
C LEU A 89 7.55 1.78 5.47
N ALA A 90 6.84 2.61 4.69
CA ALA A 90 6.04 2.19 3.54
C ALA A 90 6.83 1.36 2.51
N ILE A 91 8.01 1.83 2.11
CA ILE A 91 8.85 1.09 1.15
C ILE A 91 9.33 -0.26 1.68
N ALA A 92 9.54 -0.40 3.00
CA ALA A 92 9.87 -1.68 3.61
C ALA A 92 8.65 -2.61 3.66
N GLN A 93 7.46 -2.08 3.90
CA GLN A 93 6.21 -2.85 3.83
C GLN A 93 5.95 -3.33 2.41
N HIS A 94 6.15 -2.47 1.40
CA HIS A 94 6.08 -2.84 -0.01
C HIS A 94 7.05 -3.97 -0.34
N ASN A 95 8.34 -3.79 -0.05
CA ASN A 95 9.35 -4.82 -0.33
C ASN A 95 9.11 -6.11 0.45
N PHE A 96 8.61 -6.04 1.69
CA PHE A 96 8.28 -7.24 2.45
C PHE A 96 7.06 -7.97 1.87
N GLY A 97 6.04 -7.23 1.41
CA GLY A 97 4.92 -7.79 0.64
C GLY A 97 5.38 -8.43 -0.67
N LEU A 98 6.39 -7.86 -1.33
CA LEU A 98 6.98 -8.41 -2.54
C LEU A 98 7.65 -9.76 -2.30
N MET A 99 8.38 -9.91 -1.20
CA MET A 99 8.98 -11.20 -0.81
C MET A 99 7.91 -12.30 -0.69
N TYR A 100 6.80 -12.01 0.00
CA TYR A 100 5.66 -12.94 0.09
C TYR A 100 5.00 -13.21 -1.26
N SER A 101 4.83 -12.18 -2.09
CA SER A 101 4.20 -12.33 -3.41
C SER A 101 5.03 -13.19 -4.36
N ARG A 102 6.36 -13.20 -4.22
CA ARG A 102 7.29 -13.94 -5.08
C ARG A 102 7.76 -15.27 -4.50
N GLY A 103 7.55 -15.48 -3.20
CA GLY A 103 8.09 -16.66 -2.52
C GLY A 103 9.62 -16.61 -2.34
N GLU A 104 10.21 -15.41 -2.29
CA GLU A 104 11.67 -15.24 -2.24
C GLU A 104 12.15 -15.38 -0.79
N GLY A 105 12.78 -16.52 -0.45
CA GLY A 105 13.25 -16.79 0.92
C GLY A 105 12.14 -16.99 1.96
N ILE A 106 10.88 -16.82 1.60
CA ILE A 106 9.71 -17.11 2.42
C ILE A 106 8.68 -17.83 1.56
N PRO A 107 7.87 -18.78 2.07
CA PRO A 107 6.82 -19.38 1.27
C PRO A 107 5.90 -18.31 0.67
N GLN A 108 5.50 -18.51 -0.58
CA GLN A 108 4.60 -17.59 -1.26
C GLN A 108 3.26 -17.54 -0.54
N ASP A 109 2.79 -16.34 -0.23
CA ASP A 109 1.55 -16.12 0.50
C ASP A 109 0.93 -14.79 0.02
N TYR A 110 -0.07 -14.89 -0.84
CA TYR A 110 -0.71 -13.71 -1.41
C TYR A 110 -1.57 -12.95 -0.39
N GLU A 111 -2.10 -13.61 0.65
CA GLU A 111 -2.88 -12.93 1.70
C GLU A 111 -1.96 -12.01 2.50
N LYS A 112 -0.78 -12.51 2.89
CA LYS A 112 0.24 -11.69 3.56
C LYS A 112 0.82 -10.61 2.64
N ALA A 113 1.01 -10.90 1.36
CA ALA A 113 1.41 -9.89 0.39
C ALA A 113 0.37 -8.75 0.31
N ALA A 114 -0.91 -9.08 0.18
CA ALA A 114 -2.01 -8.11 0.13
C ALA A 114 -2.07 -7.26 1.40
N TYR A 115 -1.87 -7.86 2.57
CA TYR A 115 -1.80 -7.14 3.85
C TYR A 115 -0.70 -6.08 3.84
N TRP A 116 0.54 -6.45 3.49
CA TRP A 116 1.67 -5.53 3.51
C TRP A 116 1.60 -4.49 2.40
N TYR A 117 1.17 -4.86 1.20
CA TYR A 117 0.91 -3.90 0.13
C TYR A 117 -0.16 -2.90 0.51
N ARG A 118 -1.24 -3.31 1.19
CA ARG A 118 -2.27 -2.37 1.67
C ARG A 118 -1.71 -1.34 2.63
N LYS A 119 -0.91 -1.76 3.61
CA LYS A 119 -0.27 -0.83 4.55
C LYS A 119 0.63 0.19 3.87
N ALA A 120 1.41 -0.23 2.86
CA ALA A 120 2.25 0.68 2.08
C ALA A 120 1.40 1.58 1.17
N ALA A 121 0.39 1.02 0.52
CA ALA A 121 -0.49 1.71 -0.42
C ALA A 121 -1.32 2.81 0.23
N GLU A 122 -1.81 2.57 1.46
CA GLU A 122 -2.52 3.56 2.29
C GLU A 122 -1.61 4.73 2.71
N GLN A 123 -0.30 4.54 2.70
CA GLN A 123 0.70 5.59 2.94
C GLN A 123 1.16 6.29 1.65
N GLY A 124 0.60 5.93 0.50
CA GLY A 124 0.90 6.57 -0.79
C GLY A 124 1.92 5.84 -1.65
N ASP A 125 2.47 4.69 -1.24
CA ASP A 125 3.44 3.96 -2.07
C ASP A 125 2.79 3.49 -3.38
N SER A 126 3.16 4.10 -4.51
CA SER A 126 2.52 3.90 -5.81
C SER A 126 2.75 2.51 -6.38
N HIS A 127 3.92 1.90 -6.12
CA HIS A 127 4.21 0.52 -6.50
C HIS A 127 3.37 -0.49 -5.70
N ALA A 128 3.18 -0.25 -4.40
CA ALA A 128 2.30 -1.06 -3.56
C ALA A 128 0.83 -0.92 -3.96
N GLN A 129 0.38 0.30 -4.30
CA GLN A 129 -0.95 0.53 -4.84
C GLN A 129 -1.17 -0.27 -6.13
N ASN A 130 -0.23 -0.21 -7.08
CA ASN A 130 -0.29 -1.02 -8.31
C ASN A 130 -0.30 -2.53 -8.01
N ASN A 131 0.56 -2.99 -7.10
CA ASN A 131 0.65 -4.41 -6.77
C ASN A 131 -0.63 -4.90 -6.07
N LEU A 132 -1.20 -4.10 -5.16
CA LEU A 132 -2.47 -4.41 -4.51
C LEU A 132 -3.62 -4.43 -5.53
N GLY A 133 -3.67 -3.48 -6.46
CA GLY A 133 -4.63 -3.50 -7.58
C GLY A 133 -4.51 -4.79 -8.40
N SER A 134 -3.29 -5.25 -8.64
CA SER A 134 -3.01 -6.50 -9.37
C SER A 134 -3.39 -7.77 -8.60
N LEU A 135 -3.41 -7.73 -7.26
CA LEU A 135 -3.94 -8.83 -6.45
C LEU A 135 -5.47 -8.87 -6.51
N TYR A 136 -6.14 -7.71 -6.42
CA TYR A 136 -7.59 -7.61 -6.59
C TYR A 136 -8.06 -8.03 -7.98
N LYS A 137 -7.35 -7.61 -9.04
CA LYS A 137 -7.67 -8.01 -10.42
C LYS A 137 -7.62 -9.53 -10.62
N ARG A 138 -6.71 -10.22 -9.93
CA ARG A 138 -6.48 -11.67 -10.09
C ARG A 138 -7.13 -12.53 -9.01
N GLY A 139 -7.75 -11.94 -8.00
CA GLY A 139 -8.29 -12.67 -6.84
C GLY A 139 -7.22 -13.41 -6.03
N GLN A 140 -5.98 -12.90 -5.98
CA GLN A 140 -4.87 -13.55 -5.30
C GLN A 140 -4.72 -13.01 -3.89
N GLY A 141 -5.01 -13.84 -2.87
CA GLY A 141 -4.94 -13.44 -1.46
C GLY A 141 -6.00 -12.43 -1.02
N VAL A 142 -6.88 -12.03 -1.94
CA VAL A 142 -8.07 -11.20 -1.75
C VAL A 142 -9.13 -11.71 -2.72
N SER A 143 -10.41 -11.47 -2.43
CA SER A 143 -11.48 -11.75 -3.40
C SER A 143 -11.28 -10.90 -4.67
N GLN A 144 -11.50 -11.50 -5.83
CA GLN A 144 -11.37 -10.79 -7.11
C GLN A 144 -12.37 -9.63 -7.17
N ASP A 145 -11.88 -8.43 -7.49
CA ASP A 145 -12.70 -7.22 -7.62
C ASP A 145 -12.01 -6.21 -8.56
N ASP A 146 -12.46 -6.14 -9.82
CA ASP A 146 -11.90 -5.24 -10.81
C ASP A 146 -12.18 -3.76 -10.49
N LYS A 147 -13.29 -3.45 -9.81
CA LYS A 147 -13.61 -2.07 -9.41
C LYS A 147 -12.63 -1.60 -8.35
N GLU A 148 -12.35 -2.45 -7.36
CA GLU A 148 -11.38 -2.14 -6.31
C GLU A 148 -9.96 -2.10 -6.88
N ALA A 149 -9.61 -3.01 -7.81
CA ALA A 149 -8.34 -2.96 -8.53
C ALA A 149 -8.13 -1.60 -9.22
N ASN A 150 -9.13 -1.14 -9.96
CA ASN A 150 -9.08 0.14 -10.67
C ASN A 150 -8.95 1.35 -9.74
N LYS A 151 -9.54 1.32 -8.54
CA LYS A 151 -9.31 2.40 -7.55
C LYS A 151 -7.85 2.48 -7.12
N TRP A 152 -7.20 1.33 -6.91
CA TRP A 152 -5.79 1.30 -6.54
C TRP A 152 -4.87 1.66 -7.71
N TYR A 153 -5.17 1.19 -8.92
CA TYR A 153 -4.46 1.63 -10.12
C TYR A 153 -4.59 3.13 -10.35
N GLN A 154 -5.79 3.71 -10.18
CA GLN A 154 -6.03 5.15 -10.30
C GLN A 154 -5.12 5.96 -9.37
N LYS A 155 -5.06 5.61 -8.09
CA LYS A 155 -4.17 6.27 -7.11
C LYS A 155 -2.69 6.17 -7.50
N ALA A 156 -2.26 5.03 -8.03
CA ALA A 156 -0.87 4.83 -8.45
C ALA A 156 -0.56 5.62 -9.74
N ALA A 157 -1.48 5.64 -10.69
CA ALA A 157 -1.33 6.32 -11.97
C ALA A 157 -1.31 7.86 -11.82
N GLU A 158 -2.09 8.40 -10.88
CA GLU A 158 -2.05 9.83 -10.50
C GLU A 158 -0.69 10.23 -9.89
N GLN A 159 0.09 9.25 -9.42
CA GLN A 159 1.47 9.41 -8.96
C GLN A 159 2.48 8.99 -10.04
N GLU A 160 2.08 9.05 -11.31
CA GLU A 160 2.90 8.77 -12.49
C GLU A 160 3.46 7.34 -12.56
N CYS A 161 2.86 6.38 -11.83
CA CYS A 161 3.26 4.98 -11.93
C CYS A 161 2.89 4.42 -13.31
N VAL A 162 3.90 4.29 -14.18
CA VAL A 162 3.78 3.85 -15.58
C VAL A 162 2.95 2.57 -15.74
N ILE A 163 3.22 1.58 -14.89
CA ILE A 163 2.54 0.27 -14.94
C ILE A 163 1.06 0.42 -14.58
N ALA A 164 0.73 1.31 -13.64
CA ALA A 164 -0.65 1.57 -13.24
C ALA A 164 -1.41 2.37 -14.31
N GLN A 165 -0.77 3.35 -14.95
CA GLN A 165 -1.32 4.07 -16.10
C GLN A 165 -1.63 3.09 -17.24
N TYR A 166 -0.70 2.18 -17.56
CA TYR A 166 -0.93 1.12 -18.54
C TYR A 166 -2.11 0.21 -18.14
N ASN A 167 -2.18 -0.21 -16.87
CA ASN A 167 -3.27 -1.06 -16.36
C ASN A 167 -4.65 -0.37 -16.44
N LEU A 168 -4.74 0.94 -16.17
CA LEU A 168 -5.98 1.71 -16.36
C LEU A 168 -6.35 1.85 -17.84
N GLY A 169 -5.36 2.05 -18.72
CA GLY A 169 -5.58 2.05 -20.15
C GLY A 169 -6.22 0.74 -20.63
N LEU A 170 -5.72 -0.39 -20.13
CA LEU A 170 -6.32 -1.71 -20.39
C LEU A 170 -7.74 -1.83 -19.82
N ALA A 171 -7.96 -1.38 -18.58
CA ALA A 171 -9.26 -1.45 -17.93
C ALA A 171 -10.34 -0.70 -18.73
N TYR A 172 -10.05 0.54 -19.16
CA TYR A 172 -10.97 1.33 -19.99
C TYR A 172 -11.11 0.78 -21.42
N SER A 173 -10.04 0.24 -22.00
CA SER A 173 -10.08 -0.37 -23.34
C SER A 173 -10.98 -1.61 -23.38
N ARG A 174 -10.98 -2.40 -22.31
CA ARG A 174 -11.70 -3.68 -22.22
C ARG A 174 -13.02 -3.61 -21.47
N GLY A 175 -13.26 -2.54 -20.72
CA GLY A 175 -14.41 -2.42 -19.83
C GLY A 175 -14.31 -3.30 -18.57
N GLU A 176 -13.09 -3.59 -18.11
CA GLU A 176 -12.83 -4.42 -16.92
C GLU A 176 -13.03 -3.56 -15.66
N GLY A 177 -14.12 -3.76 -14.93
CA GLY A 177 -14.41 -3.01 -13.69
C GLY A 177 -14.78 -1.52 -13.89
N VAL A 178 -14.81 -1.02 -15.12
CA VAL A 178 -15.24 0.32 -15.53
C VAL A 178 -15.99 0.24 -16.87
N PRO A 179 -16.88 1.18 -17.20
CA PRO A 179 -17.44 1.27 -18.55
C PRO A 179 -16.33 1.41 -19.59
N LYS A 180 -16.46 0.68 -20.69
CA LYS A 180 -15.53 0.76 -21.81
C LYS A 180 -15.49 2.20 -22.36
N ASP A 181 -14.30 2.77 -22.47
CA ASP A 181 -14.08 4.15 -22.88
C ASP A 181 -12.75 4.29 -23.62
N HIS A 182 -12.83 4.34 -24.95
CA HIS A 182 -11.64 4.44 -25.81
C HIS A 182 -10.85 5.74 -25.62
N GLN A 183 -11.53 6.86 -25.28
CA GLN A 183 -10.85 8.13 -25.08
C GLN A 183 -10.05 8.13 -23.78
N LYS A 184 -10.62 7.60 -22.69
CA LYS A 184 -9.87 7.41 -21.43
C LYS A 184 -8.75 6.39 -21.58
N ALA A 185 -8.97 5.31 -22.34
CA ALA A 185 -7.91 4.36 -22.65
C ALA A 185 -6.74 5.03 -23.40
N ILE A 186 -7.03 5.82 -24.45
CA ILE A 186 -6.02 6.60 -25.18
C ILE A 186 -5.29 7.56 -24.24
N LYS A 187 -6.00 8.25 -23.35
CA LYS A 187 -5.38 9.16 -22.38
C LYS A 187 -4.34 8.43 -21.52
N TRP A 188 -4.74 7.37 -20.81
CA TRP A 188 -3.84 6.64 -19.92
C TRP A 188 -2.70 5.93 -20.65
N PHE A 189 -2.95 5.36 -21.85
CA PHE A 189 -1.88 4.81 -22.66
C PHE A 189 -0.90 5.88 -23.17
N SER A 190 -1.37 7.09 -23.45
CA SER A 190 -0.49 8.20 -23.85
C SER A 190 0.44 8.59 -22.70
N GLU A 191 -0.08 8.74 -21.48
CA GLU A 191 0.73 9.05 -20.30
C GLU A 191 1.81 7.97 -20.04
N ALA A 192 1.47 6.68 -20.16
CA ALA A 192 2.46 5.60 -20.03
C ALA A 192 3.45 5.56 -21.22
N ALA A 193 2.99 5.87 -22.44
CA ALA A 193 3.82 5.89 -23.64
C ALA A 193 4.85 7.03 -23.65
N GLU A 194 4.51 8.19 -23.08
CA GLU A 194 5.43 9.33 -22.88
C GLU A 194 6.59 8.95 -21.95
N GLN A 195 6.37 7.99 -21.06
CA GLN A 195 7.39 7.39 -20.18
C GLN A 195 8.04 6.14 -20.80
N GLU A 196 8.02 6.03 -22.14
CA GLU A 196 8.70 4.98 -22.92
C GLU A 196 8.18 3.54 -22.69
N HIS A 197 6.96 3.36 -22.16
CA HIS A 197 6.37 2.02 -22.00
C HIS A 197 5.97 1.41 -23.35
N ALA A 198 6.71 0.38 -23.79
CA ALA A 198 6.59 -0.19 -25.13
C ALA A 198 5.20 -0.76 -25.43
N GLU A 199 4.60 -1.50 -24.50
CA GLU A 199 3.27 -2.07 -24.65
C GLU A 199 2.19 -0.99 -24.67
N ALA A 200 2.40 0.13 -23.98
CA ALA A 200 1.46 1.24 -23.97
C ALA A 200 1.46 1.96 -25.32
N LYS A 201 2.65 2.15 -25.93
CA LYS A 201 2.78 2.69 -27.30
C LYS A 201 2.06 1.83 -28.34
N LYS A 202 2.18 0.50 -28.22
CA LYS A 202 1.47 -0.45 -29.08
C LYS A 202 -0.04 -0.33 -28.90
N GLU A 203 -0.54 -0.39 -27.66
CA GLU A 203 -1.98 -0.30 -27.40
C GLU A 203 -2.56 1.07 -27.76
N LEU A 204 -1.83 2.15 -27.53
CA LEU A 204 -2.22 3.50 -27.96
C LEU A 204 -2.48 3.55 -29.47
N THR A 205 -1.60 2.94 -30.26
CA THR A 205 -1.74 2.87 -31.72
C THR A 205 -2.99 2.09 -32.11
N ASN A 206 -3.22 0.93 -31.48
CA ASN A 206 -4.42 0.11 -31.69
C ASN A 206 -5.69 0.90 -31.37
N GLN A 207 -5.74 1.59 -30.22
CA GLN A 207 -6.91 2.36 -29.81
C GLN A 207 -7.20 3.53 -30.75
N LYS A 208 -6.16 4.25 -31.21
CA LYS A 208 -6.32 5.34 -32.19
C LYS A 208 -6.86 4.83 -33.52
N GLN A 209 -6.36 3.70 -34.03
CA GLN A 209 -6.87 3.09 -35.27
C GLN A 209 -8.32 2.63 -35.13
N MET A 210 -8.70 2.04 -33.99
CA MET A 210 -10.10 1.67 -33.72
C MET A 210 -11.02 2.88 -33.73
N LEU A 211 -10.58 4.00 -33.14
CA LEU A 211 -11.35 5.23 -33.13
C LEU A 211 -11.54 5.79 -34.55
N ILE A 212 -10.49 5.83 -35.37
CA ILE A 212 -10.56 6.27 -36.78
C ILE A 212 -11.56 5.41 -37.56
N ARG A 213 -11.45 4.07 -37.49
CA ARG A 213 -12.39 3.15 -38.16
C ARG A 213 -13.84 3.34 -37.69
N SER A 214 -14.05 3.62 -36.40
CA SER A 214 -15.39 3.87 -35.87
C SER A 214 -16.00 5.19 -36.39
N VAL A 215 -15.17 6.15 -36.76
CA VAL A 215 -15.59 7.41 -37.38
C VAL A 215 -15.86 7.20 -38.88
N GLU A 216 -15.01 6.46 -39.57
CA GLU A 216 -15.16 6.14 -41.01
C GLU A 216 -16.37 5.25 -41.30
N ASN A 217 -16.71 4.33 -40.38
CA ASN A 217 -17.87 3.43 -40.51
C ASN A 217 -19.17 4.00 -39.91
N ARG A 218 -19.21 5.29 -39.55
CA ARG A 218 -20.52 5.91 -39.25
C ARG A 218 -21.28 5.99 -40.58
N PRO A 219 -22.56 5.53 -40.64
CA PRO A 219 -23.39 5.81 -41.80
C PRO A 219 -23.32 7.31 -42.06
N PHE A 220 -23.07 7.71 -43.30
CA PHE A 220 -23.36 9.07 -43.71
C PHE A 220 -24.84 9.28 -43.40
N ASP A 221 -25.15 10.02 -42.34
CA ASP A 221 -26.43 10.72 -42.31
C ASP A 221 -26.39 11.60 -43.57
N GLU A 222 -27.15 11.20 -44.60
CA GLU A 222 -27.37 12.03 -45.77
C GLU A 222 -27.66 13.44 -45.26
N PRO A 223 -26.96 14.48 -45.75
CA PRO A 223 -27.25 15.84 -45.33
C PRO A 223 -28.73 16.06 -45.63
N THR A 224 -29.55 16.12 -44.58
CA THR A 224 -30.94 16.49 -44.71
C THR A 224 -30.88 17.87 -45.35
N MET A 225 -31.37 17.99 -46.58
CA MET A 225 -31.41 19.27 -47.28
C MET A 225 -32.20 20.24 -46.42
N ILE A 226 -31.50 21.08 -45.66
CA ILE A 226 -32.07 22.27 -45.07
C ILE A 226 -32.37 23.18 -46.27
N PRO A 227 -33.63 23.59 -46.49
CA PRO A 227 -33.93 24.54 -47.56
C PRO A 227 -33.09 25.79 -47.35
N VAL A 228 -32.34 26.19 -48.38
CA VAL A 228 -31.58 27.43 -48.40
C VAL A 228 -32.58 28.58 -48.18
N GLN A 229 -32.58 29.18 -47.00
CA GLN A 229 -33.20 30.48 -46.79
C GLN A 229 -32.18 31.58 -47.08
N ASP A 230 -32.65 32.50 -47.91
CA ASP A 230 -32.02 33.68 -48.50
C ASP A 230 -31.07 34.45 -47.54
N PRO A 231 -29.80 34.73 -47.90
CA PRO A 231 -28.86 35.40 -47.01
C PRO A 231 -29.01 36.92 -47.13
N LEU A 232 -30.10 37.49 -46.62
CA LEU A 232 -30.23 38.94 -46.40
C LEU A 232 -31.46 39.23 -45.52
N GLN A 233 -31.37 38.97 -44.20
CA GLN A 233 -32.11 39.77 -43.21
C GLN A 233 -31.65 39.49 -41.76
N THR A 234 -31.25 40.58 -41.11
CA THR A 234 -31.26 40.85 -39.65
C THR A 234 -30.21 40.16 -38.76
N LEU A 235 -29.12 40.88 -38.50
CA LEU A 235 -28.53 40.95 -37.16
C LEU A 235 -29.43 41.87 -36.30
N PRO A 236 -29.68 41.53 -35.03
CA PRO A 236 -29.08 42.37 -33.99
C PRO A 236 -28.43 41.62 -32.82
N SER A 237 -27.45 42.36 -32.30
CA SER A 237 -26.63 42.28 -31.09
C SER A 237 -27.32 42.03 -29.75
N HIS A 238 -26.51 41.59 -28.77
CA HIS A 238 -26.74 41.37 -27.32
C HIS A 238 -27.41 40.02 -27.00
N SER A 239 -26.95 39.19 -26.07
CA SER A 239 -26.25 39.43 -24.80
C SER A 239 -25.61 38.12 -24.30
N LEU A 240 -24.36 38.23 -23.84
CA LEU A 240 -23.81 37.35 -22.80
C LEU A 240 -24.65 37.55 -21.54
N GLU A 241 -25.34 36.51 -21.07
CA GLU A 241 -25.69 36.21 -19.67
C GLU A 241 -26.91 35.28 -19.62
N ASN A 242 -26.68 34.06 -19.15
CA ASN A 242 -27.52 33.30 -18.20
C ASN A 242 -27.28 31.79 -18.35
N ARG A 243 -26.25 31.31 -17.64
CA ARG A 243 -26.20 29.90 -17.21
C ARG A 243 -27.22 29.71 -16.08
N PRO A 244 -28.05 28.66 -16.08
CA PRO A 244 -28.75 28.27 -14.87
C PRO A 244 -27.72 27.70 -13.88
N LYS A 245 -27.68 28.30 -12.68
CA LYS A 245 -27.09 27.70 -11.48
C LYS A 245 -27.82 26.38 -11.20
N LEU A 246 -27.12 25.25 -11.26
CA LEU A 246 -27.61 24.02 -10.64
C LEU A 246 -27.31 24.06 -9.15
N GLU A 247 -28.38 24.18 -8.38
CA GLU A 247 -28.41 24.09 -6.93
C GLU A 247 -27.98 22.70 -6.44
N ALA A 248 -27.22 22.71 -5.36
CA ALA A 248 -26.84 21.54 -4.60
C ALA A 248 -28.08 20.94 -3.91
N THR A 249 -28.34 19.67 -4.16
CA THR A 249 -29.29 18.87 -3.37
C THR A 249 -28.60 17.61 -2.87
N ASP A 250 -28.30 17.64 -1.57
CA ASP A 250 -28.34 16.58 -0.57
C ASP A 250 -27.96 15.14 -0.95
N ILE A 251 -26.72 14.79 -0.56
CA ILE A 251 -26.23 13.43 -0.39
C ILE A 251 -26.71 12.91 0.98
N PRO A 252 -27.43 11.77 1.09
CA PRO A 252 -27.53 11.09 2.36
C PRO A 252 -26.22 10.33 2.62
N ALA A 253 -25.48 10.83 3.60
CA ALA A 253 -24.42 10.10 4.26
C ALA A 253 -24.97 8.81 4.89
N GLN A 254 -24.29 7.67 4.66
CA GLN A 254 -23.78 6.77 5.71
C GLN A 254 -23.33 5.41 5.16
N SER A 255 -22.02 5.18 5.14
CA SER A 255 -21.44 3.95 5.68
C SER A 255 -20.05 4.26 6.24
N LYS A 256 -19.98 4.36 7.57
CA LYS A 256 -18.75 4.64 8.34
C LYS A 256 -17.62 3.66 8.01
N PRO A 257 -16.38 4.11 7.77
CA PRO A 257 -15.21 3.26 7.96
C PRO A 257 -14.99 3.11 9.47
N LEU A 258 -15.24 1.92 10.00
CA LEU A 258 -14.99 1.58 11.41
C LEU A 258 -13.64 0.90 11.54
N VAL A 259 -12.55 1.68 11.56
CA VAL A 259 -11.40 1.42 12.43
C VAL A 259 -10.85 2.78 12.86
N ASN A 260 -11.40 3.32 13.95
CA ASN A 260 -10.67 4.30 14.74
C ASN A 260 -9.41 3.59 15.26
N THR A 261 -8.25 3.92 14.70
CA THR A 261 -6.96 3.70 15.36
C THR A 261 -7.01 4.51 16.66
N VAL A 262 -7.41 3.86 17.75
CA VAL A 262 -7.29 4.45 19.08
C VAL A 262 -5.80 4.68 19.29
N LYS A 263 -5.37 5.95 19.30
CA LYS A 263 -4.01 6.34 19.67
C LYS A 263 -3.73 5.72 21.04
N VAL A 264 -2.85 4.71 21.09
CA VAL A 264 -2.50 4.04 22.34
C VAL A 264 -1.79 5.07 23.20
N ILE A 265 -2.48 5.53 24.25
CA ILE A 265 -1.89 6.46 25.22
C ILE A 265 -0.86 5.66 26.03
N GLN A 266 0.43 5.95 25.81
CA GLN A 266 1.53 5.36 26.53
C GLN A 266 1.32 5.47 28.05
N GLY A 267 1.59 4.38 28.78
CA GLY A 267 1.48 4.32 30.24
C GLY A 267 0.06 4.10 30.79
N LYS A 268 -0.98 4.09 29.96
CA LYS A 268 -2.36 3.84 30.42
C LYS A 268 -2.68 2.35 30.55
N TYR A 269 -2.06 1.48 29.75
CA TYR A 269 -2.44 0.07 29.62
C TYR A 269 -1.37 -0.88 30.17
N TYR A 270 -1.68 -1.57 31.27
CA TYR A 270 -0.82 -2.56 31.91
C TYR A 270 -1.27 -3.97 31.54
N LEU A 271 -0.33 -4.77 31.03
CA LEU A 271 -0.55 -6.14 30.59
C LEU A 271 0.22 -7.12 31.46
N ALA A 272 -0.47 -8.15 31.93
CA ALA A 272 0.13 -9.29 32.56
C ALA A 272 -0.02 -10.51 31.63
N LEU A 273 1.09 -11.06 31.16
CA LEU A 273 1.09 -12.22 30.26
C LEU A 273 1.37 -13.49 31.07
N TYR A 274 0.60 -14.54 30.81
CA TYR A 274 0.75 -15.81 31.49
C TYR A 274 0.77 -16.95 30.50
N TYR A 275 1.60 -17.96 30.77
CA TYR A 275 1.77 -19.13 29.90
C TYR A 275 1.88 -20.43 30.71
N ALA A 276 1.51 -21.55 30.08
CA ALA A 276 1.44 -22.85 30.76
C ALA A 276 2.66 -23.75 30.47
N ARG A 277 2.99 -23.95 29.19
CA ARG A 277 4.10 -24.83 28.77
C ARG A 277 5.41 -24.06 28.81
N LYS A 278 6.48 -24.68 29.32
CA LYS A 278 7.82 -24.05 29.33
C LYS A 278 8.28 -23.66 27.92
N ALA A 279 7.90 -24.44 26.90
CA ALA A 279 8.20 -24.18 25.49
C ALA A 279 7.61 -22.86 24.97
N ASP A 280 6.49 -22.39 25.53
CA ASP A 280 5.80 -21.17 25.06
C ASP A 280 6.49 -19.88 25.52
N LYS A 281 7.50 -19.97 26.40
CA LYS A 281 8.19 -18.80 26.99
C LYS A 281 8.80 -17.89 25.91
N SER A 282 9.39 -18.47 24.87
CA SER A 282 10.01 -17.71 23.78
C SER A 282 8.96 -16.90 23.01
N LEU A 283 7.85 -17.53 22.63
CA LEU A 283 6.74 -16.90 21.93
C LEU A 283 6.11 -15.77 22.77
N ILE A 284 5.95 -15.99 24.07
CA ILE A 284 5.41 -15.00 25.00
C ILE A 284 6.32 -13.77 25.10
N ASN A 285 7.63 -13.98 25.11
CA ASN A 285 8.59 -12.87 25.13
C ASN A 285 8.57 -12.07 23.82
N GLN A 286 8.43 -12.76 22.68
CA GLN A 286 8.26 -12.10 21.39
C GLN A 286 6.98 -11.26 21.35
N LEU A 287 5.88 -11.80 21.89
CA LEU A 287 4.62 -11.06 22.00
C LEU A 287 4.74 -9.86 22.93
N ALA A 288 5.42 -10.02 24.06
CA ALA A 288 5.66 -8.92 24.97
C ALA A 288 6.45 -7.78 24.31
N SER A 289 7.48 -8.12 23.51
CA SER A 289 8.26 -7.14 22.75
C SER A 289 7.38 -6.42 21.73
N PHE A 290 6.63 -7.17 20.94
CA PHE A 290 5.70 -6.62 19.94
C PHE A 290 4.68 -5.65 20.57
N LEU A 291 4.09 -6.00 21.71
CA LEU A 291 3.14 -5.12 22.40
C LEU A 291 3.82 -3.87 22.98
N LYS A 292 5.06 -3.98 23.46
CA LYS A 292 5.84 -2.81 23.89
C LYS A 292 6.12 -1.86 22.73
N ASP A 293 6.46 -2.39 21.56
CA ASP A 293 6.68 -1.60 20.34
C ASP A 293 5.41 -0.84 19.92
N LEU A 294 4.23 -1.43 20.17
CA LEU A 294 2.92 -0.78 19.98
C LEU A 294 2.52 0.19 21.11
N GLY A 295 3.39 0.43 22.10
CA GLY A 295 3.16 1.40 23.18
C GLY A 295 2.42 0.84 24.41
N TYR A 296 2.26 -0.47 24.55
CA TYR A 296 1.69 -1.09 25.75
C TYR A 296 2.75 -1.31 26.84
N THR A 297 2.35 -1.23 28.10
CA THR A 297 3.22 -1.57 29.23
C THR A 297 2.98 -3.02 29.64
N VAL A 298 3.98 -3.89 29.45
CA VAL A 298 3.93 -5.27 29.95
C VAL A 298 4.53 -5.32 31.35
N ASP A 299 3.66 -5.45 32.36
CA ASP A 299 3.97 -5.42 33.79
C ASP A 299 4.61 -6.72 34.28
N LYS A 300 4.13 -7.86 33.78
CA LYS A 300 4.66 -9.18 34.19
C LYS A 300 4.46 -10.27 33.15
N ILE A 301 5.37 -11.23 33.20
CA ILE A 301 5.33 -12.45 32.38
C ILE A 301 5.56 -13.64 33.32
N ASN A 302 4.54 -14.46 33.56
CA ASN A 302 4.62 -15.55 34.54
C ASN A 302 4.16 -16.89 33.98
N ARG A 303 4.77 -17.98 34.46
CA ARG A 303 4.30 -19.33 34.19
C ARG A 303 3.22 -19.73 35.20
N VAL A 304 2.13 -20.33 34.75
CA VAL A 304 1.04 -20.82 35.61
C VAL A 304 0.97 -22.35 35.55
N LYS A 305 0.85 -23.01 36.71
CA LYS A 305 0.54 -24.44 36.79
C LYS A 305 -0.97 -24.63 36.68
N ILE A 306 -1.43 -25.32 35.64
CA ILE A 306 -2.85 -25.58 35.39
C ILE A 306 -3.14 -27.08 35.64
N PRO A 307 -4.26 -27.46 36.30
CA PRO A 307 -4.65 -28.87 36.46
C PRO A 307 -4.84 -29.58 35.10
N LYS A 308 -4.58 -30.90 35.08
CA LYS A 308 -4.38 -31.76 33.88
C LYS A 308 -5.42 -31.70 32.76
N ASN A 309 -6.61 -31.11 32.96
CA ASN A 309 -7.69 -31.08 31.95
C ASN A 309 -7.90 -29.72 31.26
N TYR A 310 -6.92 -28.82 31.28
CA TYR A 310 -7.04 -27.52 30.63
C TYR A 310 -5.91 -27.24 29.64
N ARG A 311 -6.27 -27.17 28.35
CA ARG A 311 -5.40 -26.75 27.24
C ARG A 311 -4.96 -25.29 27.43
N SER A 312 -3.70 -25.03 27.09
CA SER A 312 -2.92 -23.78 27.21
C SER A 312 -3.77 -22.50 27.35
N GLN A 313 -3.97 -22.04 28.59
CA GLN A 313 -4.65 -20.77 28.87
C GLN A 313 -3.62 -19.63 28.93
N TRP A 314 -3.85 -18.58 28.15
CA TRP A 314 -3.20 -17.29 28.35
C TRP A 314 -4.15 -16.45 29.20
N ASP A 315 -3.77 -16.08 30.43
CA ASP A 315 -4.63 -15.29 31.35
C ASP A 315 -4.23 -13.82 31.32
N ILE A 316 -4.61 -13.06 30.29
CA ILE A 316 -4.23 -11.64 30.24
C ILE A 316 -5.26 -10.83 31.02
N ARG A 317 -4.84 -10.33 32.19
CA ARG A 317 -5.64 -9.45 33.03
C ARG A 317 -5.44 -8.02 32.57
N TYR A 318 -6.51 -7.43 32.04
CA TYR A 318 -6.56 -6.03 31.67
C TYR A 318 -7.49 -5.26 32.61
N PHE A 319 -7.15 -4.00 32.80
CA PHE A 319 -8.08 -2.96 33.21
C PHE A 319 -8.60 -2.31 31.89
N TYR A 320 -9.77 -1.67 31.83
CA TYR A 320 -10.34 -0.93 30.67
C TYR A 320 -11.41 -1.60 29.76
N ASP A 321 -12.02 -0.75 28.93
CA ASP A 321 -13.29 -0.93 28.20
C ASP A 321 -13.28 -1.96 27.04
N ARG A 322 -14.47 -2.26 26.52
CA ARG A 322 -14.67 -3.24 25.45
C ARG A 322 -14.02 -2.85 24.11
N LYS A 323 -13.89 -1.54 23.82
CA LYS A 323 -13.28 -1.06 22.56
C LYS A 323 -11.77 -1.28 22.59
N ALA A 324 -11.10 -0.93 23.68
CA ALA A 324 -9.68 -1.16 23.87
C ALA A 324 -9.34 -2.67 23.86
N ALA A 325 -10.16 -3.50 24.49
CA ALA A 325 -9.99 -4.95 24.46
C ALA A 325 -10.10 -5.54 23.04
N ASN A 326 -10.97 -4.99 22.19
CA ASN A 326 -11.08 -5.40 20.79
C ASN A 326 -9.86 -4.97 19.97
N VAL A 327 -9.33 -3.76 20.17
CA VAL A 327 -8.09 -3.30 19.51
C VAL A 327 -6.92 -4.19 19.88
N LEU A 328 -6.75 -4.47 21.18
CA LEU A 328 -5.71 -5.36 21.67
C LEU A 328 -5.86 -6.79 21.10
N ARG A 329 -7.09 -7.29 20.97
CA ARG A 329 -7.36 -8.58 20.29
C ARG A 329 -6.92 -8.57 18.83
N THR A 330 -7.10 -7.47 18.11
CA THR A 330 -6.62 -7.32 16.73
C THR A 330 -5.10 -7.40 16.70
N HIS A 331 -4.39 -6.65 17.54
CA HIS A 331 -2.92 -6.73 17.61
C HIS A 331 -2.42 -8.13 17.99
N PHE A 332 -3.13 -8.86 18.85
CA PHE A 332 -2.78 -10.25 19.15
C PHE A 332 -2.96 -11.18 17.94
N LYS A 333 -4.02 -11.01 17.16
CA LYS A 333 -4.20 -11.76 15.91
C LYS A 333 -3.07 -11.44 14.93
N GLU A 334 -2.76 -10.16 14.76
CA GLU A 334 -1.64 -9.73 13.94
C GLU A 334 -0.35 -10.38 14.42
N PHE A 335 0.00 -10.33 15.70
CA PHE A 335 1.19 -11.00 16.20
C PHE A 335 1.25 -12.47 15.82
N LEU A 336 0.15 -13.20 16.02
CA LEU A 336 0.09 -14.64 15.77
C LEU A 336 0.20 -14.99 14.27
N GLU A 337 -0.45 -14.22 13.39
CA GLU A 337 -0.35 -14.34 11.93
C GLU A 337 1.10 -14.19 11.41
N HIS A 338 1.97 -13.59 12.21
CA HIS A 338 3.37 -13.32 11.91
C HIS A 338 4.35 -14.26 12.67
N THR A 339 3.84 -15.34 13.24
CA THR A 339 4.61 -16.44 13.85
C THR A 339 4.20 -17.77 13.22
N ASP A 340 5.13 -18.70 12.97
CA ASP A 340 4.86 -20.02 12.34
C ASP A 340 3.97 -20.97 13.19
N ALA A 341 3.34 -20.45 14.25
CA ALA A 341 2.56 -21.20 15.24
C ALA A 341 1.06 -21.35 14.88
N TRP A 342 0.71 -21.25 13.59
CA TRP A 342 -0.65 -20.86 13.17
C TRP A 342 -1.70 -21.97 13.10
N ASN A 343 -1.32 -23.24 13.23
CA ASN A 343 -2.26 -24.32 13.02
C ASN A 343 -3.12 -24.52 14.29
N ASP A 344 -4.30 -23.87 14.29
CA ASP A 344 -5.40 -23.94 15.27
C ASP A 344 -5.28 -23.03 16.52
N VAL A 345 -5.32 -21.70 16.37
CA VAL A 345 -5.47 -20.76 17.51
C VAL A 345 -6.90 -20.23 17.63
N LYS A 346 -7.55 -20.45 18.78
CA LYS A 346 -8.87 -19.89 19.11
C LYS A 346 -8.75 -18.79 20.16
N ILE A 347 -8.98 -17.54 19.77
CA ILE A 347 -8.99 -16.39 20.69
C ILE A 347 -10.41 -16.13 21.18
N LYS A 348 -10.64 -16.21 22.50
CA LYS A 348 -11.93 -15.88 23.14
C LYS A 348 -11.78 -14.69 24.08
N LEU A 349 -12.72 -13.75 23.98
CA LEU A 349 -12.90 -12.69 24.97
C LEU A 349 -13.93 -13.17 25.99
N LYS A 350 -13.62 -13.16 27.29
CA LYS A 350 -14.57 -13.50 28.36
C LYS A 350 -14.55 -12.45 29.48
N ASN A 351 -15.70 -12.29 30.13
CA ASN A 351 -15.95 -11.41 31.28
C ASN A 351 -15.60 -9.93 31.05
N PHE A 352 -16.61 -9.14 30.67
CA PHE A 352 -16.55 -7.68 30.70
C PHE A 352 -17.38 -7.17 31.89
N SER A 353 -16.89 -6.19 32.63
CA SER A 353 -17.71 -5.40 33.55
C SER A 353 -17.20 -3.98 33.60
N PHE A 354 -18.11 -3.02 33.59
CA PHE A 354 -17.84 -1.59 33.55
C PHE A 354 -18.10 -0.95 34.93
N MET A 355 -17.37 0.11 35.25
CA MET A 355 -17.74 1.07 36.30
C MET A 355 -18.32 2.32 35.62
N LEU A 356 -19.53 2.70 36.01
CA LEU A 356 -20.01 4.07 35.93
C LEU A 356 -19.76 4.73 37.30
N ASN A 357 -19.65 6.05 37.28
CA ASN A 357 -18.95 6.85 38.27
C ASN A 357 -19.37 6.61 39.74
N SER A 358 -18.37 6.77 40.61
CA SER A 358 -18.40 6.82 42.07
C SER A 358 -18.59 5.50 42.85
N LYS A 359 -17.58 5.23 43.69
CA LYS A 359 -17.51 4.24 44.79
C LYS A 359 -17.27 2.78 44.39
N ARG A 360 -16.01 2.53 44.02
CA ARG A 360 -15.22 1.29 44.18
C ARG A 360 -15.95 -0.06 43.99
N LYS A 361 -15.73 -0.66 42.81
CA LYS A 361 -15.24 -2.05 42.68
C LYS A 361 -14.61 -2.25 41.29
N ILE A 362 -13.29 -2.37 41.25
CA ILE A 362 -12.53 -2.65 40.02
C ILE A 362 -12.81 -4.11 39.61
N ARG A 363 -13.43 -4.31 38.45
CA ARG A 363 -13.54 -5.64 37.84
C ARG A 363 -12.48 -5.78 36.75
N LYS A 364 -11.73 -6.89 36.85
CA LYS A 364 -10.64 -7.28 35.94
C LYS A 364 -11.28 -7.96 34.73
N GLY A 365 -10.89 -7.57 33.52
CA GLY A 365 -11.26 -8.31 32.32
C GLY A 365 -10.20 -9.36 31.97
N ARG A 366 -10.61 -10.46 31.33
CA ARG A 366 -9.73 -11.59 30.96
C ARG A 366 -9.75 -11.83 29.46
N ILE A 367 -8.59 -11.74 28.78
CA ILE A 367 -8.46 -12.25 27.41
C ILE A 367 -7.90 -13.66 27.54
N GLU A 368 -8.68 -14.64 27.09
CA GLU A 368 -8.26 -16.04 27.06
C GLU A 368 -7.86 -16.43 25.63
N MET A 369 -6.58 -16.72 25.45
CA MET A 369 -6.11 -17.31 24.20
C MET A 369 -5.90 -18.81 24.37
N TRP A 370 -6.40 -19.57 23.40
CA TRP A 370 -6.28 -21.01 23.35
C TRP A 370 -5.43 -21.34 22.13
N ILE A 371 -4.19 -21.75 22.35
CA ILE A 371 -3.40 -22.39 21.30
C ILE A 371 -3.81 -23.86 21.31
N LEU A 372 -4.65 -24.24 20.36
CA LEU A 372 -5.14 -25.60 20.21
C LEU A 372 -4.15 -26.38 19.36
N ASN A 373 -2.88 -26.47 19.77
CA ASN A 373 -2.02 -27.48 19.16
C ASN A 373 -2.73 -28.83 19.34
N LYS A 374 -3.05 -29.51 18.23
CA LYS A 374 -3.31 -30.95 18.26
C LYS A 374 -2.10 -31.64 18.92
N PRO A 375 -2.36 -32.72 19.69
CA PRO A 375 -1.35 -33.37 20.53
C PRO A 375 -0.05 -33.67 19.79
#